data_AF-A0A958YXF6-F1
#
_entry.id   AF-A0A958YXF6-F1
#
_cell.length_a   1.000
_cell.length_b   1.000
_cell.length_c   1.000
_cell.angle_alpha   90.00
_cell.angle_beta   90.00
_cell.angle_gamma   90.00
#
_symmetry.space_group_name_H-M   'P 1'
#
loop_
_entity.id
_entity.type
_entity.pdbx_description
1 polymer ?
#
loop_
_entity_poly.entity_id
_entity_poly.type
_entity_poly.pdbx_seq_one_letter_code
_entity_poly.pdbx_strand_id
1 'polypeptide(L)'
;MKFLKILVTLSIVSFFVSCGSHKNIASKTAQPKQTHTTTTKTEKKAPVPVEIQEIAEADEVWHDLVKRKPNLNETTLNYIKEYNDIAILEMISYQIPASITLAQGILESQSGMSRLSVKANNHFGVKCHSSWTGKKLYHDDDARQECFRKYDHPLSSYRDHSLFLYGRDRYAKLFELDLKDYKGWAYGLKKAGYATDPKYPHKLINLIEAYELYKYDDFNDDFKYGGDVVKVSNEKYTESDYVIVSKGDTLYSIAKKNNITVDKLMWLNGLKSNEIAVGQKLYLK
;
A
#
# COMPACT_ATOMS: atom_id res chain seq x y z
N MET A 1 -12.02 -30.43 -54.33
CA MET A 1 -11.44 -29.50 -53.33
C MET A 1 -11.08 -30.30 -52.09
N LYS A 2 -9.89 -30.04 -51.52
CA LYS A 2 -9.18 -30.90 -50.58
C LYS A 2 -9.94 -31.15 -49.26
N PHE A 3 -9.93 -32.43 -48.88
CA PHE A 3 -10.38 -33.16 -47.69
C PHE A 3 -10.03 -32.47 -46.35
N LEU A 4 -10.95 -32.33 -45.38
CA LEU A 4 -11.54 -33.33 -44.46
C LEU A 4 -10.49 -34.04 -43.58
N LYS A 5 -10.40 -33.61 -42.31
CA LYS A 5 -9.56 -34.19 -41.25
C LYS A 5 -10.22 -35.45 -40.70
N ILE A 6 -9.51 -36.58 -40.66
CA ILE A 6 -9.91 -37.81 -39.97
C ILE A 6 -8.83 -38.21 -38.95
N LEU A 7 -9.31 -38.63 -37.78
CA LEU A 7 -8.61 -39.20 -36.62
C LEU A 7 -7.68 -40.37 -36.95
N VAL A 8 -6.62 -40.55 -36.16
CA VAL A 8 -6.07 -41.88 -35.83
C VAL A 8 -5.69 -41.95 -34.35
N THR A 9 -6.20 -42.96 -33.67
CA THR A 9 -5.95 -43.38 -32.28
C THR A 9 -4.93 -44.51 -32.18
N LEU A 10 -4.17 -44.52 -31.08
CA LEU A 10 -3.51 -45.62 -30.33
C LEU A 10 -3.05 -46.91 -31.04
N SER A 11 -1.79 -47.33 -30.79
CA SER A 11 -1.46 -48.61 -30.11
C SER A 11 0.03 -48.80 -29.78
N ILE A 12 0.25 -49.54 -28.70
CA ILE A 12 1.47 -49.90 -27.94
C ILE A 12 2.16 -51.14 -28.57
N VAL A 13 3.49 -51.33 -28.39
CA VAL A 13 4.20 -52.59 -28.00
C VAL A 13 5.74 -52.41 -28.02
N SER A 14 6.41 -53.21 -27.18
CA SER A 14 7.67 -53.04 -26.44
C SER A 14 8.91 -53.84 -26.93
N PHE A 15 10.01 -53.72 -26.15
CA PHE A 15 11.27 -54.51 -26.04
C PHE A 15 12.45 -54.09 -26.97
N PHE A 16 13.75 -54.05 -26.57
CA PHE A 16 14.56 -54.89 -25.66
C PHE A 16 15.73 -54.13 -24.97
N VAL A 17 16.26 -54.75 -23.92
CA VAL A 17 17.46 -54.43 -23.09
C VAL A 17 18.78 -54.72 -23.82
N SER A 18 19.85 -53.95 -23.55
CA SER A 18 21.24 -54.47 -23.57
C SER A 18 22.21 -53.64 -22.70
N CYS A 19 23.06 -54.35 -21.96
CA CYS A 19 24.06 -53.88 -21.00
C CYS A 19 25.36 -53.36 -21.65
N GLY A 20 26.06 -52.46 -20.95
CA GLY A 20 27.45 -52.09 -21.16
C GLY A 20 28.20 -52.02 -19.83
N SER A 21 29.29 -52.78 -19.71
CA SER A 21 30.12 -53.04 -18.53
C SER A 21 31.23 -52.00 -18.35
N HIS A 22 31.50 -51.54 -17.13
CA HIS A 22 32.80 -50.99 -16.75
C HIS A 22 33.24 -51.43 -15.35
N LYS A 23 34.55 -51.65 -15.24
CA LYS A 23 35.30 -52.45 -14.27
C LYS A 23 35.42 -51.81 -12.87
N ASN A 24 35.49 -52.67 -11.85
CA ASN A 24 35.85 -52.34 -10.47
C ASN A 24 37.38 -52.33 -10.26
N ILE A 25 37.88 -51.32 -9.55
CA ILE A 25 39.12 -51.40 -8.75
C ILE A 25 38.80 -50.83 -7.36
N ALA A 26 39.07 -51.61 -6.33
CA ALA A 26 38.79 -51.29 -4.93
C ALA A 26 39.94 -50.49 -4.29
N SER A 27 39.62 -49.54 -3.42
CA SER A 27 40.49 -49.15 -2.30
C SER A 27 39.77 -48.29 -1.25
N LYS A 28 39.61 -48.90 -0.07
CA LYS A 28 39.70 -48.33 1.29
C LYS A 28 38.63 -47.34 1.76
N THR A 29 37.87 -47.87 2.71
CA THR A 29 36.96 -47.26 3.68
C THR A 29 37.55 -46.00 4.35
N ALA A 30 36.86 -44.88 4.23
CA ALA A 30 36.94 -43.75 5.15
C ALA A 30 35.50 -43.32 5.47
N GLN A 31 35.15 -43.31 6.76
CA GLN A 31 33.84 -42.85 7.22
C GLN A 31 33.61 -41.38 6.83
N PRO A 32 32.40 -40.99 6.42
CA PRO A 32 32.11 -39.60 6.08
C PRO A 32 32.23 -38.73 7.33
N LYS A 33 33.21 -37.81 7.31
CA LYS A 33 33.24 -36.65 8.20
C LYS A 33 31.92 -35.90 8.04
N GLN A 34 31.21 -35.72 9.15
CA GLN A 34 30.11 -34.77 9.25
C GLN A 34 30.65 -33.37 8.94
N THR A 35 30.48 -32.94 7.70
CA THR A 35 30.54 -31.52 7.38
C THR A 35 29.24 -30.93 7.89
N HIS A 36 29.31 -30.26 9.05
CA HIS A 36 28.30 -29.30 9.45
C HIS A 36 28.25 -28.21 8.38
N THR A 37 27.42 -28.44 7.36
CA THR A 37 26.94 -27.37 6.49
C THR A 37 25.98 -26.58 7.37
N THR A 38 26.49 -25.52 7.98
CA THR A 38 25.64 -24.47 8.54
C THR A 38 24.79 -23.96 7.39
N THR A 39 23.61 -24.54 7.27
CA THR A 39 22.55 -24.01 6.43
C THR A 39 22.15 -22.73 7.12
N THR A 40 22.71 -21.60 6.67
CA THR A 40 22.23 -20.29 7.07
C THR A 40 20.82 -20.19 6.53
N LYS A 41 19.84 -20.63 7.33
CA LYS A 41 18.45 -20.26 7.14
C LYS A 41 18.46 -18.74 7.10
N THR A 42 18.27 -18.17 5.92
CA THR A 42 17.89 -16.77 5.79
C THR A 42 16.50 -16.69 6.41
N GLU A 43 16.47 -16.45 7.71
CA GLU A 43 15.27 -16.13 8.44
C GLU A 43 14.69 -14.90 7.76
N LYS A 44 13.56 -15.07 7.06
CA LYS A 44 12.81 -13.93 6.50
C LYS A 44 12.41 -13.08 7.69
N LYS A 45 13.22 -12.04 7.95
CA LYS A 45 12.92 -11.01 8.96
C LYS A 45 11.50 -10.54 8.68
N ALA A 46 10.65 -10.61 9.69
CA ALA A 46 9.31 -10.04 9.61
C ALA A 46 9.43 -8.59 9.09
N PRO A 47 8.52 -8.10 8.23
CA PRO A 47 8.57 -6.74 7.74
C PRO A 47 8.73 -5.81 8.94
N VAL A 48 9.80 -5.02 8.93
CA VAL A 48 10.05 -4.01 9.95
C VAL A 48 8.88 -3.03 9.86
N PRO A 49 8.17 -2.72 10.95
CA PRO A 49 7.11 -1.72 10.96
C PRO A 49 7.61 -0.41 10.33
N VAL A 50 6.86 0.17 9.40
CA VAL A 50 7.22 1.45 8.77
C VAL A 50 6.78 2.56 9.72
N GLU A 51 7.65 2.88 10.66
CA GLU A 51 7.67 4.15 11.40
C GLU A 51 7.91 5.27 10.39
N ILE A 52 6.84 6.00 10.11
CA ILE A 52 6.90 7.21 9.31
C ILE A 52 7.59 8.27 10.18
N GLN A 53 8.43 9.13 9.60
CA GLN A 53 8.96 10.25 10.38
C GLN A 53 7.78 11.13 10.78
N GLU A 54 7.60 11.29 12.09
CA GLU A 54 6.54 12.09 12.68
C GLU A 54 6.58 13.51 12.12
N ILE A 55 5.45 14.01 11.63
CA ILE A 55 5.31 15.44 11.34
C ILE A 55 5.04 16.10 12.70
N ALA A 56 6.07 16.70 13.29
CA ALA A 56 6.00 17.26 14.65
C ALA A 56 4.78 18.20 14.83
N GLU A 57 4.46 18.98 13.80
CA GLU A 57 3.30 19.87 13.80
C GLU A 57 1.94 19.11 13.74
N ALA A 58 1.87 17.90 13.16
CA ALA A 58 0.66 17.06 13.16
C ALA A 58 0.36 16.47 14.55
N ASP A 59 1.42 16.17 15.31
CA ASP A 59 1.32 15.74 16.68
C ASP A 59 0.78 16.85 17.60
N GLU A 60 1.16 18.10 17.36
CA GLU A 60 0.61 19.25 18.09
C GLU A 60 -0.92 19.38 17.91
N VAL A 61 -1.42 19.16 16.69
CA VAL A 61 -2.87 19.14 16.40
C VAL A 61 -3.59 18.09 17.24
N TRP A 62 -3.00 16.90 17.37
CA TRP A 62 -3.58 15.82 18.18
C TRP A 62 -3.56 16.15 19.68
N HIS A 63 -2.43 16.64 20.20
CA HIS A 63 -2.30 16.99 21.62
C HIS A 63 -3.28 18.11 22.01
N ASP A 64 -3.45 19.14 21.17
CA ASP A 64 -4.44 20.20 21.37
C ASP A 64 -5.87 19.64 21.39
N LEU A 65 -6.22 18.73 20.47
CA LEU A 65 -7.53 18.08 20.42
C LEU A 65 -7.84 17.33 21.73
N VAL A 66 -6.93 16.45 22.17
CA VAL A 66 -7.11 15.63 23.38
C VAL A 66 -7.24 16.52 24.61
N LYS A 67 -6.44 17.59 24.69
CA LYS A 67 -6.51 18.57 25.79
C LYS A 67 -7.86 19.28 25.86
N ARG A 68 -8.41 19.71 24.72
CA ARG A 68 -9.69 20.45 24.67
C ARG A 68 -10.92 19.54 24.76
N LYS A 69 -10.83 18.30 24.29
CA LYS A 69 -11.94 17.35 24.19
C LYS A 69 -11.59 15.98 24.81
N PRO A 70 -11.40 15.90 26.14
CA PRO A 70 -10.93 14.68 26.81
C PRO A 70 -11.90 13.50 26.79
N ASN A 71 -13.18 13.73 26.44
CA ASN A 71 -14.23 12.70 26.44
C ASN A 71 -14.44 12.03 25.07
N LEU A 72 -13.60 12.33 24.07
CA LEU A 72 -13.66 11.66 22.78
C LEU A 72 -13.29 10.18 22.91
N ASN A 73 -13.81 9.34 21.99
CA ASN A 73 -13.50 7.91 22.01
C ASN A 73 -11.99 7.69 21.81
N GLU A 74 -11.36 7.05 22.80
CA GLU A 74 -9.91 6.81 22.88
C GLU A 74 -9.38 5.98 21.70
N THR A 75 -10.10 4.93 21.29
CA THR A 75 -9.70 4.11 20.14
C THR A 75 -9.57 4.94 18.87
N THR A 76 -10.50 5.88 18.65
CA THR A 76 -10.49 6.77 17.50
C THR A 76 -9.39 7.82 17.61
N LEU A 77 -9.13 8.35 18.81
CA LEU A 77 -7.99 9.25 19.05
C LEU A 77 -6.66 8.55 18.76
N ASN A 78 -6.50 7.30 19.19
CA ASN A 78 -5.29 6.52 18.91
C ASN A 78 -5.13 6.23 17.41
N TYR A 79 -6.23 5.94 16.71
CA TYR A 79 -6.21 5.80 15.25
C TYR A 79 -5.74 7.08 14.55
N ILE A 80 -6.26 8.23 14.98
CA ILE A 80 -5.87 9.52 14.40
C ILE A 80 -4.38 9.78 14.65
N LYS A 81 -3.90 9.55 15.87
CA LYS A 81 -2.48 9.73 16.22
C LYS A 81 -1.58 8.87 15.34
N GLU A 82 -1.93 7.60 15.19
CA GLU A 82 -1.10 6.63 14.45
C GLU A 82 -1.03 6.93 12.94
N TYR A 83 -2.09 7.52 12.36
CA TYR A 83 -2.23 7.60 10.90
C TYR A 83 -2.39 9.01 10.34
N ASN A 84 -2.30 10.06 11.15
CA ASN A 84 -2.34 11.45 10.69
C ASN A 84 -1.27 11.73 9.62
N ASP A 85 -0.03 11.30 9.83
CA ASP A 85 1.09 11.52 8.93
C ASP A 85 0.90 10.79 7.60
N ILE A 86 0.34 9.57 7.64
CA ILE A 86 -0.02 8.85 6.40
C ILE A 86 -1.06 9.63 5.62
N ALA A 87 -2.11 10.12 6.29
CA ALA A 87 -3.17 10.85 5.61
C ALA A 87 -2.66 12.19 5.02
N ILE A 88 -1.77 12.90 5.72
CA ILE A 88 -1.12 14.10 5.22
C ILE A 88 -0.22 13.78 4.01
N LEU A 89 0.60 12.72 4.12
CA LEU A 89 1.43 12.23 3.02
C LEU A 89 0.60 11.93 1.77
N GLU A 90 -0.49 11.19 1.94
CA GLU A 90 -1.40 10.87 0.83
C GLU A 90 -2.14 12.09 0.29
N MET A 91 -2.47 13.07 1.15
CA MET A 91 -3.04 14.34 0.72
C MET A 91 -2.10 15.11 -0.19
N ILE A 92 -0.83 15.25 0.20
CA ILE A 92 0.17 15.95 -0.61
C ILE A 92 0.48 15.18 -1.91
N SER A 93 0.46 13.85 -1.85
CA SER A 93 0.75 12.97 -2.99
C SER A 93 -0.37 13.00 -4.04
N TYR A 94 -1.63 12.90 -3.59
CA TYR A 94 -2.80 12.68 -4.46
C TYR A 94 -3.84 13.79 -4.43
N GLN A 95 -3.66 14.85 -3.65
CA GLN A 95 -4.62 15.94 -3.50
C GLN A 95 -5.99 15.49 -2.99
N ILE A 96 -6.00 14.51 -2.07
CA ILE A 96 -7.20 14.06 -1.34
C ILE A 96 -7.12 14.63 0.07
N PRO A 97 -8.13 15.36 0.60
CA PRO A 97 -8.02 15.95 1.93
C PRO A 97 -7.64 14.90 2.99
N ALA A 98 -6.67 15.22 3.85
CA ALA A 98 -6.24 14.34 4.92
C ALA A 98 -7.42 14.00 5.84
N SER A 99 -8.31 14.97 6.07
CA SER A 99 -9.55 14.81 6.82
C SER A 99 -10.49 13.76 6.23
N ILE A 100 -10.63 13.72 4.90
CA ILE A 100 -11.42 12.71 4.19
C ILE A 100 -10.78 11.34 4.35
N THR A 101 -9.46 11.23 4.13
CA THR A 101 -8.73 9.97 4.24
C THR A 101 -8.81 9.40 5.65
N LEU A 102 -8.62 10.21 6.69
CA LEU A 102 -8.76 9.79 8.09
C LEU A 102 -10.19 9.40 8.43
N ALA A 103 -11.20 10.18 8.03
CA ALA A 103 -12.59 9.89 8.33
C ALA A 103 -13.05 8.57 7.67
N GLN A 104 -12.65 8.32 6.43
CA GLN A 104 -12.89 7.04 5.76
C GLN A 104 -12.14 5.92 6.49
N GLY A 105 -10.85 6.10 6.80
CA GLY A 105 -10.08 5.12 7.55
C GLY A 105 -10.74 4.73 8.88
N ILE A 106 -11.19 5.71 9.66
CA ILE A 106 -11.92 5.51 10.92
C ILE A 106 -13.20 4.70 10.69
N LEU A 107 -14.03 5.12 9.72
CA LEU A 107 -15.33 4.52 9.45
C LEU A 107 -15.20 3.08 8.92
N GLU A 108 -14.35 2.86 7.91
CA GLU A 108 -14.22 1.59 7.21
C GLU A 108 -13.46 0.53 8.03
N SER A 109 -12.53 0.96 8.91
CA SER A 109 -11.72 0.05 9.72
C SER A 109 -12.19 -0.10 11.17
N GLN A 110 -13.30 0.53 11.56
CA GLN A 110 -13.73 0.65 12.97
C GLN A 110 -12.59 1.17 13.85
N SER A 111 -12.02 2.32 13.46
CA SER A 111 -10.85 2.92 14.12
C SER A 111 -9.70 1.93 14.27
N GLY A 112 -9.41 1.15 13.23
CA GLY A 112 -8.31 0.19 13.16
C GLY A 112 -8.61 -1.18 13.78
N MET A 113 -9.78 -1.37 14.39
CA MET A 113 -10.12 -2.59 15.12
C MET A 113 -10.69 -3.72 14.25
N SER A 114 -11.04 -3.44 13.00
CA SER A 114 -11.58 -4.45 12.09
C SER A 114 -10.60 -5.62 11.88
N ARG A 115 -11.12 -6.80 11.53
CA ARG A 115 -10.27 -7.95 11.20
C ARG A 115 -9.34 -7.66 10.02
N LEU A 116 -9.82 -6.89 9.04
CA LEU A 116 -9.05 -6.55 7.83
C LEU A 116 -7.88 -5.61 8.15
N SER A 117 -8.10 -4.58 8.97
CA SER A 117 -7.01 -3.70 9.44
C SER A 117 -6.01 -4.50 10.29
N VAL A 118 -6.47 -5.22 11.31
CA VAL A 118 -5.58 -5.93 12.25
C VAL A 118 -4.76 -7.07 11.60
N LYS A 119 -5.36 -7.86 10.68
CA LYS A 119 -4.70 -9.06 10.12
C LYS A 119 -4.06 -8.84 8.75
N ALA A 120 -4.45 -7.77 8.05
CA ALA A 120 -4.06 -7.52 6.68
C ALA A 120 -3.61 -6.08 6.41
N ASN A 121 -3.55 -5.21 7.43
CA ASN A 121 -3.25 -3.79 7.27
C ASN A 121 -4.15 -3.14 6.21
N ASN A 122 -5.38 -3.62 6.04
CA ASN A 122 -6.31 -3.16 5.01
C ASN A 122 -7.41 -2.32 5.67
N HIS A 123 -7.17 -1.00 5.73
CA HIS A 123 -8.03 -0.06 6.45
C HIS A 123 -9.30 0.33 5.68
N PHE A 124 -9.31 0.14 4.35
CA PHE A 124 -10.38 0.62 3.46
C PHE A 124 -11.15 -0.53 2.79
N GLY A 125 -11.02 -1.75 3.31
CA GLY A 125 -11.73 -2.91 2.77
C GLY A 125 -11.42 -3.22 1.30
N VAL A 126 -10.19 -2.93 0.83
CA VAL A 126 -9.87 -3.07 -0.60
C VAL A 126 -9.89 -4.53 -1.01
N LYS A 127 -10.81 -4.88 -1.92
CA LYS A 127 -10.98 -6.24 -2.46
C LYS A 127 -9.89 -6.60 -3.47
N CYS A 128 -9.64 -7.90 -3.61
CA CYS A 128 -8.80 -8.43 -4.68
C CYS A 128 -9.53 -8.26 -6.01
N HIS A 129 -8.92 -7.54 -6.95
CA HIS A 129 -9.34 -7.55 -8.35
C HIS A 129 -8.47 -8.52 -9.16
N SER A 130 -8.81 -8.74 -10.42
CA SER A 130 -8.09 -9.68 -11.31
C SER A 130 -6.60 -9.38 -11.44
N SER A 131 -6.20 -8.12 -11.31
CA SER A 131 -4.81 -7.66 -11.35
C SER A 131 -4.03 -7.84 -10.04
N TRP A 132 -4.67 -8.20 -8.92
CA TRP A 132 -4.00 -8.31 -7.64
C TRP A 132 -3.21 -9.63 -7.50
N THR A 133 -1.89 -9.52 -7.50
CA THR A 133 -0.94 -10.63 -7.35
C THR A 133 -0.31 -10.72 -5.95
N GLY A 134 -0.59 -9.76 -5.07
CA GLY A 134 -0.03 -9.68 -3.72
C GLY A 134 -0.67 -10.65 -2.73
N LYS A 135 -0.29 -10.51 -1.45
CA LYS A 135 -0.85 -11.30 -0.33
C LYS A 135 -2.36 -11.05 -0.22
N LYS A 136 -3.08 -12.05 0.29
CA LYS A 136 -4.56 -12.05 0.36
C LYS A 136 -5.01 -12.43 1.77
N LEU A 137 -6.17 -11.92 2.17
CA LEU A 137 -6.92 -12.37 3.33
C LEU A 137 -8.35 -12.62 2.88
N TYR A 138 -8.87 -13.82 3.14
CA TYR A 138 -10.28 -14.11 2.90
C TYR A 138 -11.09 -13.72 4.14
N HIS A 139 -12.24 -13.10 3.90
CA HIS A 139 -13.18 -12.65 4.92
C HIS A 139 -14.60 -12.69 4.36
N ASP A 140 -15.57 -12.93 5.22
CA ASP A 140 -16.98 -12.87 4.84
C ASP A 140 -17.44 -11.42 5.10
N ASP A 141 -17.89 -10.72 4.05
CA ASP A 141 -18.33 -9.32 4.12
C ASP A 141 -19.68 -9.16 3.41
N ASP A 142 -19.71 -8.89 2.10
CA ASP A 142 -20.93 -8.93 1.29
C ASP A 142 -21.28 -10.36 0.85
N ALA A 143 -20.25 -11.17 0.62
CA ALA A 143 -20.35 -12.58 0.24
C ALA A 143 -19.37 -13.46 1.03
N ARG A 144 -19.65 -14.76 1.01
CA ARG A 144 -18.80 -15.74 1.70
C ARG A 144 -17.44 -15.84 1.00
N GLN A 145 -16.37 -15.78 1.79
CA GLN A 145 -14.98 -15.91 1.37
C GLN A 145 -14.58 -14.91 0.28
N GLU A 146 -14.98 -13.66 0.46
CA GLU A 146 -14.47 -12.58 -0.38
C GLU A 146 -12.97 -12.39 -0.16
N CYS A 147 -12.27 -12.11 -1.26
CA CYS A 147 -10.85 -11.88 -1.25
C CYS A 147 -10.56 -10.41 -1.00
N PHE A 148 -9.79 -10.13 0.05
CA PHE A 148 -9.26 -8.81 0.36
C PHE A 148 -7.76 -8.77 0.20
N ARG A 149 -7.24 -7.63 -0.24
CA ARG A 149 -5.81 -7.38 -0.32
C ARG A 149 -5.22 -7.42 1.08
N LYS A 150 -4.02 -7.99 1.20
CA LYS A 150 -3.22 -7.97 2.42
C LYS A 150 -1.91 -7.23 2.15
N TYR A 151 -1.63 -6.26 3.01
CA TYR A 151 -0.48 -5.41 2.93
C TYR A 151 0.50 -5.71 4.06
N ASP A 152 1.76 -5.43 3.80
CA ASP A 152 2.80 -5.54 4.81
C ASP A 152 2.84 -4.30 5.73
N HIS A 153 2.27 -3.17 5.28
CA HIS A 153 2.17 -1.93 6.05
C HIS A 153 0.84 -1.18 5.83
N PRO A 154 0.25 -0.51 6.84
CA PRO A 154 -0.92 0.36 6.69
C PRO A 154 -0.80 1.37 5.54
N LEU A 155 0.36 2.04 5.42
CA LEU A 155 0.66 2.98 4.32
C LEU A 155 0.29 2.41 2.94
N SER A 156 0.57 1.12 2.68
CA SER A 156 0.24 0.54 1.37
C SER A 156 -1.26 0.48 1.12
N SER A 157 -2.09 0.31 2.16
CA SER A 157 -3.54 0.36 2.01
C SER A 157 -4.08 1.77 1.82
N TYR A 158 -3.48 2.76 2.50
CA TYR A 158 -3.77 4.17 2.30
C TYR A 158 -3.42 4.61 0.88
N ARG A 159 -2.22 4.25 0.40
CA ARG A 159 -1.78 4.48 -0.99
C ARG A 159 -2.71 3.83 -2.01
N ASP A 160 -3.12 2.58 -1.79
CA ASP A 160 -4.04 1.88 -2.70
C ASP A 160 -5.44 2.51 -2.70
N HIS A 161 -5.88 3.04 -1.56
CA HIS A 161 -7.09 3.85 -1.45
C HIS A 161 -6.97 5.17 -2.23
N SER A 162 -5.86 5.89 -2.09
CA SER A 162 -5.63 7.14 -2.83
C SER A 162 -5.61 6.90 -4.34
N LEU A 163 -4.90 5.86 -4.80
CA LEU A 163 -4.85 5.46 -6.21
C LEU A 163 -6.22 5.03 -6.74
N PHE A 164 -7.05 4.41 -5.89
CA PHE A 164 -8.42 4.05 -6.25
C PHE A 164 -9.28 5.29 -6.53
N LEU A 165 -9.14 6.35 -5.73
CA LEU A 165 -9.85 7.61 -5.92
C LEU A 165 -9.27 8.40 -7.10
N TYR A 166 -7.95 8.55 -7.15
CA TYR A 166 -7.23 9.31 -8.18
C TYR A 166 -7.37 8.69 -9.58
N GLY A 167 -7.19 7.37 -9.69
CA GLY A 167 -7.09 6.68 -10.97
C GLY A 167 -8.42 6.32 -11.64
N ARG A 168 -9.58 6.75 -11.10
CA ARG A 168 -10.90 6.39 -11.65
C ARG A 168 -11.70 7.63 -12.01
N ASP A 169 -12.03 7.77 -13.29
CA ASP A 169 -12.74 8.93 -13.88
C ASP A 169 -14.02 9.34 -13.13
N ARG A 170 -14.74 8.39 -12.54
CA ARG A 170 -15.96 8.67 -11.77
C ARG A 170 -15.72 9.63 -10.59
N TYR A 171 -14.50 9.70 -10.07
CA TYR A 171 -14.09 10.57 -8.98
C TYR A 171 -13.39 11.85 -9.45
N ALA A 172 -13.11 12.02 -10.75
CA ALA A 172 -12.29 13.12 -11.27
C ALA A 172 -12.77 14.51 -10.81
N LYS A 173 -14.10 14.73 -10.76
CA LYS A 173 -14.69 16.00 -10.31
C LYS A 173 -14.40 16.36 -8.85
N LEU A 174 -14.01 15.40 -8.01
CA LEU A 174 -13.59 15.67 -6.64
C LEU A 174 -12.30 16.47 -6.60
N PHE A 175 -11.40 16.22 -7.55
CA PHE A 175 -10.11 16.90 -7.66
C PHE A 175 -10.20 18.31 -8.28
N GLU A 176 -11.40 18.75 -8.65
CA GLU A 176 -11.70 20.15 -9.03
C GLU A 176 -12.12 20.98 -7.81
N LEU A 177 -12.42 20.34 -6.67
CA LEU A 177 -12.82 21.02 -5.44
C LEU A 177 -11.61 21.62 -4.73
N ASP A 178 -11.86 22.64 -3.92
CA ASP A 178 -10.87 23.14 -2.97
C ASP A 178 -10.46 22.00 -2.01
N LEU A 179 -9.17 21.90 -1.71
CA LEU A 179 -8.63 20.83 -0.87
C LEU A 179 -9.19 20.89 0.57
N LYS A 180 -9.68 22.04 1.02
CA LYS A 180 -10.31 22.22 2.33
C LYS A 180 -11.82 22.00 2.31
N ASP A 181 -12.42 21.77 1.14
CA ASP A 181 -13.86 21.50 1.01
C ASP A 181 -14.20 20.02 1.29
N TYR A 182 -13.91 19.55 2.50
CA TYR A 182 -14.24 18.18 2.91
C TYR A 182 -15.75 17.89 2.85
N LYS A 183 -16.61 18.91 2.92
CA LYS A 183 -18.07 18.75 2.77
C LYS A 183 -18.41 18.42 1.33
N GLY A 184 -17.90 19.19 0.38
CA GLY A 184 -18.01 18.90 -1.05
C GLY A 184 -17.45 17.53 -1.40
N TRP A 185 -16.31 17.16 -0.82
CA TRP A 185 -15.73 15.81 -0.98
C TRP A 185 -16.65 14.71 -0.46
N ALA A 186 -17.21 14.84 0.74
CA ALA A 186 -18.09 13.82 1.33
C ALA A 186 -19.35 13.59 0.48
N TYR A 187 -20.00 14.66 0.01
CA TYR A 187 -21.15 14.54 -0.90
C TYR A 187 -20.75 14.05 -2.29
N GLY A 188 -19.61 14.50 -2.80
CA GLY A 188 -19.09 14.10 -4.10
C GLY A 188 -18.72 12.63 -4.16
N LEU A 189 -18.10 12.07 -3.10
CA LEU A 189 -17.80 10.64 -2.97
C LEU A 189 -19.09 9.80 -3.07
N LYS A 190 -20.13 10.22 -2.34
CA LYS A 190 -21.45 9.56 -2.41
C LYS A 190 -22.07 9.66 -3.80
N LYS A 191 -22.05 10.85 -4.40
CA LYS A 191 -22.58 11.09 -5.76
C LYS A 191 -21.83 10.30 -6.83
N ALA A 192 -20.51 10.21 -6.71
CA ALA A 192 -19.65 9.40 -7.57
C ALA A 192 -19.92 7.91 -7.37
N GLY A 193 -20.45 7.52 -6.21
CA GLY A 193 -20.91 6.17 -5.86
C GLY A 193 -19.86 5.33 -5.14
N TYR A 194 -19.09 5.97 -4.25
CA TYR A 194 -18.18 5.29 -3.32
C TYR A 194 -18.96 4.38 -2.35
N ALA A 195 -20.05 4.89 -1.78
CA ALA A 195 -20.92 4.18 -0.84
C ALA A 195 -22.39 4.18 -1.28
N THR A 196 -23.12 3.12 -0.95
CA THR A 196 -24.57 3.01 -1.22
C THR A 196 -25.41 3.71 -0.16
N ASP A 197 -24.93 3.80 1.08
CA ASP A 197 -25.63 4.44 2.21
C ASP A 197 -25.89 5.95 1.95
N PRO A 198 -27.16 6.42 1.96
CA PRO A 198 -27.48 7.85 1.81
C PRO A 198 -26.91 8.73 2.93
N LYS A 199 -26.65 8.17 4.12
CA LYS A 199 -26.08 8.91 5.26
C LYS A 199 -24.56 8.99 5.23
N TYR A 200 -23.91 8.36 4.25
CA TYR A 200 -22.45 8.32 4.16
C TYR A 200 -21.78 9.71 4.25
N PRO A 201 -22.24 10.75 3.53
CA PRO A 201 -21.64 12.08 3.65
C PRO A 201 -21.70 12.64 5.08
N HIS A 202 -22.85 12.50 5.74
CA HIS A 202 -23.02 12.96 7.12
C HIS A 202 -22.16 12.18 8.11
N LYS A 203 -21.95 10.87 7.91
CA LYS A 203 -21.05 10.08 8.74
C LYS A 203 -19.62 10.62 8.66
N LEU A 204 -19.12 10.90 7.45
CA LEU A 204 -17.80 11.49 7.27
C LEU A 204 -17.71 12.89 7.88
N ILE A 205 -18.65 13.78 7.56
CA ILE A 205 -18.67 15.15 8.07
C ILE A 205 -18.70 15.15 9.60
N ASN A 206 -19.54 14.31 10.23
CA ASN A 206 -19.61 14.23 11.69
C ASN A 206 -18.30 13.75 12.31
N LEU A 207 -17.60 12.78 11.69
CA LEU A 207 -16.28 12.36 12.15
C LEU A 207 -15.26 13.50 12.02
N ILE A 208 -15.23 14.17 10.87
CA ILE A 208 -14.32 15.28 10.59
C ILE A 208 -14.53 16.44 11.56
N GLU A 209 -15.78 16.81 11.84
CA GLU A 209 -16.09 17.92 12.74
C GLU A 209 -15.90 17.55 14.23
N ALA A 210 -16.28 16.32 14.63
CA ALA A 210 -16.12 15.88 16.02
C ALA A 210 -14.64 15.84 16.45
N TYR A 211 -13.80 15.28 15.59
CA TYR A 211 -12.36 15.10 15.81
C TYR A 211 -11.50 16.21 15.19
N GLU A 212 -12.12 17.24 14.60
CA GLU A 212 -11.43 18.38 13.97
C GLU A 212 -10.38 17.96 12.93
N LEU A 213 -10.66 16.88 12.18
CA LEU A 213 -9.72 16.30 11.22
C LEU A 213 -9.34 17.27 10.11
N TYR A 214 -10.19 18.26 9.82
CA TYR A 214 -9.91 19.31 8.83
C TYR A 214 -8.67 20.15 9.16
N LYS A 215 -8.19 20.15 10.41
CA LYS A 215 -6.91 20.80 10.76
C LYS A 215 -5.71 20.13 10.09
N TYR A 216 -5.83 18.84 9.73
CA TYR A 216 -4.79 18.15 8.97
C TYR A 216 -4.78 18.53 7.48
N ASP A 217 -5.80 19.23 6.99
CA ASP A 217 -5.85 19.72 5.60
C ASP A 217 -4.99 20.99 5.40
N ASP A 218 -4.50 21.60 6.49
CA ASP A 218 -3.66 22.81 6.47
C ASP A 218 -2.17 22.51 6.21
N PHE A 219 -1.78 21.24 6.09
CA PHE A 219 -0.41 20.79 5.81
C PHE A 219 -0.09 20.79 4.31
N ASN A 220 -0.75 21.63 3.52
CA ASN A 220 -0.62 21.67 2.06
C ASN A 220 0.53 22.58 1.57
N ASP A 221 1.18 23.33 2.47
CA ASP A 221 2.30 24.21 2.19
C ASP A 221 3.54 23.83 3.04
N ASP A 222 4.72 23.79 2.40
CA ASP A 222 6.06 23.69 3.01
C ASP A 222 6.17 22.82 4.30
N PHE A 223 6.12 21.50 4.18
CA PHE A 223 6.36 20.60 5.31
C PHE A 223 7.87 20.35 5.52
N LYS A 224 8.28 20.18 6.78
CA LYS A 224 9.66 19.81 7.12
C LYS A 224 9.79 18.30 7.17
N TYR A 225 10.70 17.74 6.37
CA TYR A 225 11.08 16.32 6.43
C TYR A 225 12.57 16.23 6.76
N GLY A 226 12.94 15.49 7.81
CA GLY A 226 14.34 15.40 8.24
C GLY A 226 15.01 16.73 8.64
N GLY A 227 14.24 17.81 8.86
CA GLY A 227 14.74 19.15 9.16
C GLY A 227 14.78 20.11 7.95
N ASP A 228 14.54 19.61 6.74
CA ASP A 228 14.56 20.41 5.51
C ASP A 228 13.14 20.72 5.00
N VAL A 229 12.93 21.95 4.50
CA VAL A 229 11.65 22.38 3.91
C VAL A 229 11.47 21.73 2.54
N VAL A 230 10.49 20.85 2.41
CA VAL A 230 10.10 20.26 1.12
C VAL A 230 9.07 21.16 0.45
N LYS A 231 9.52 21.94 -0.53
CA LYS A 231 8.61 22.75 -1.35
C LYS A 231 7.84 21.86 -2.32
N VAL A 232 6.51 21.87 -2.22
CA VAL A 232 5.63 21.23 -3.21
C VAL A 232 5.59 22.13 -4.45
N SER A 233 6.54 21.95 -5.37
CA SER A 233 6.62 22.76 -6.58
C SER A 233 5.44 22.47 -7.53
N ASN A 234 4.77 23.54 -7.98
CA ASN A 234 3.68 23.58 -8.98
C ASN A 234 4.08 23.14 -10.41
N GLU A 235 5.13 22.33 -10.58
CA GLU A 235 5.56 21.93 -11.92
C GLU A 235 4.58 20.90 -12.51
N LYS A 236 4.18 21.11 -13.77
CA LYS A 236 3.39 20.15 -14.54
C LYS A 236 4.27 18.92 -14.83
N TYR A 237 4.11 17.87 -14.02
CA TYR A 237 4.85 16.62 -14.18
C TYR A 237 4.23 15.72 -15.25
N THR A 238 4.93 15.57 -16.37
CA THR A 238 4.71 14.52 -17.37
C THR A 238 5.74 13.42 -17.17
N GLU A 239 5.24 12.18 -16.96
CA GLU A 239 5.89 10.85 -17.07
C GLU A 239 5.73 9.98 -15.81
N SER A 240 4.72 9.09 -15.83
CA SER A 240 4.48 7.95 -14.92
C SER A 240 4.27 8.23 -13.42
N ASP A 241 3.23 7.64 -12.82
CA ASP A 241 2.99 7.73 -11.37
C ASP A 241 3.99 6.92 -10.53
N TYR A 242 4.70 5.98 -11.16
CA TYR A 242 5.63 5.07 -10.48
C TYR A 242 6.73 4.52 -11.40
N VAL A 243 7.75 3.91 -10.80
CA VAL A 243 8.76 3.08 -11.47
C VAL A 243 8.74 1.66 -10.89
N ILE A 244 9.16 0.68 -11.69
CA ILE A 244 9.50 -0.66 -11.20
C ILE A 244 11.02 -0.74 -11.14
N VAL A 245 11.55 -0.97 -9.94
CA VAL A 245 12.99 -1.04 -9.67
C VAL A 245 13.59 -2.15 -10.53
N SER A 246 14.52 -1.78 -11.40
CA SER A 246 15.26 -2.67 -12.29
C SER A 246 16.61 -3.05 -11.68
N LYS A 247 17.25 -4.09 -12.22
CA LYS A 247 18.59 -4.49 -11.77
C LYS A 247 19.58 -3.34 -12.01
N GLY A 248 20.21 -2.86 -10.94
CA GLY A 248 21.18 -1.75 -10.99
C GLY A 248 20.58 -0.39 -10.61
N ASP A 249 19.27 -0.31 -10.42
CA ASP A 249 18.65 0.91 -9.91
C ASP A 249 19.05 1.16 -8.45
N THR A 250 19.21 2.45 -8.14
CA THR A 250 19.34 3.02 -6.81
C THR A 250 18.31 4.13 -6.63
N LEU A 251 17.96 4.47 -5.38
CA LEU A 251 17.09 5.62 -5.13
C LEU A 251 17.64 6.90 -5.75
N TYR A 252 18.95 7.11 -5.70
CA TYR A 252 19.58 8.26 -6.36
C TYR A 252 19.33 8.27 -7.87
N SER A 253 19.57 7.15 -8.56
CA SER A 253 19.36 7.08 -10.01
C SER A 253 17.89 7.27 -10.40
N ILE A 254 16.95 6.75 -9.62
CA ILE A 254 15.51 6.89 -9.84
C ILE A 254 15.10 8.34 -9.58
N ALA A 255 15.49 8.90 -8.44
CA ALA A 255 15.14 10.26 -8.04
C ALA A 255 15.67 11.28 -9.08
N LYS A 256 16.94 11.14 -9.47
CA LYS A 256 17.57 11.99 -10.50
C LYS A 256 16.86 11.89 -11.84
N LYS A 257 16.50 10.69 -12.29
CA LYS A 257 15.81 10.48 -13.58
C LYS A 257 14.43 11.14 -13.61
N ASN A 258 13.75 11.19 -12.46
CA ASN A 258 12.39 11.70 -12.33
C ASN A 258 12.33 13.10 -11.71
N ASN A 259 13.47 13.81 -11.65
CA ASN A 259 13.56 15.17 -11.11
C ASN A 259 12.93 15.35 -9.71
N ILE A 260 13.15 14.38 -8.82
CA ILE A 260 12.77 14.46 -7.40
C ILE A 260 14.00 14.22 -6.52
N THR A 261 13.94 14.64 -5.24
CA THR A 261 15.00 14.31 -4.28
C THR A 261 14.89 12.85 -3.83
N VAL A 262 15.99 12.28 -3.35
CA VAL A 262 15.97 10.94 -2.74
C VAL A 262 15.03 10.94 -1.55
N ASP A 263 15.04 11.99 -0.73
CA ASP A 263 14.14 12.11 0.42
C ASP A 263 12.68 12.15 0.01
N LYS A 264 12.32 12.90 -1.05
CA LYS A 264 10.96 12.90 -1.60
C LYS A 264 10.57 11.51 -2.12
N LEU A 265 11.46 10.85 -2.87
CA LEU A 265 11.21 9.49 -3.36
C LEU A 265 11.04 8.49 -2.21
N MET A 266 11.86 8.60 -1.17
CA MET A 266 11.76 7.76 0.03
C MET A 266 10.44 8.01 0.74
N TRP A 267 10.12 9.28 0.98
CA TRP A 267 8.92 9.72 1.66
C TRP A 267 7.64 9.26 0.95
N LEU A 268 7.55 9.46 -0.38
CA LEU A 268 6.44 8.98 -1.22
C LEU A 268 6.22 7.47 -1.15
N ASN A 269 7.23 6.72 -0.74
CA ASN A 269 7.21 5.26 -0.70
C ASN A 269 7.33 4.69 0.72
N GLY A 270 7.31 5.55 1.74
CA GLY A 270 7.55 5.16 3.13
C GLY A 270 8.87 4.40 3.32
N LEU A 271 9.91 4.71 2.53
CA LEU A 271 11.23 4.09 2.67
C LEU A 271 11.99 4.76 3.81
N LYS A 272 12.59 3.94 4.68
CA LYS A 272 13.41 4.38 5.81
C LYS A 272 14.92 4.31 5.54
N SER A 273 15.30 3.63 4.48
CA SER A 273 16.68 3.45 4.08
C SER A 273 16.77 3.50 2.56
N ASN A 274 17.99 3.52 2.06
CA ASN A 274 18.25 3.48 0.62
C ASN A 274 18.06 2.09 -0.01
N GLU A 275 17.54 1.12 0.75
CA GLU A 275 17.36 -0.25 0.30
C GLU A 275 16.09 -0.38 -0.55
N ILE A 276 16.26 -0.90 -1.77
CA ILE A 276 15.18 -1.20 -2.71
C ILE A 276 15.42 -2.56 -3.35
N ALA A 277 14.35 -3.28 -3.65
CA ALA A 277 14.40 -4.61 -4.26
C ALA A 277 14.04 -4.56 -5.75
N VAL A 278 14.72 -5.35 -6.58
CA VAL A 278 14.33 -5.51 -7.98
C VAL A 278 12.88 -6.00 -8.07
N GLY A 279 12.07 -5.34 -8.90
CA GLY A 279 10.64 -5.57 -9.03
C GLY A 279 9.77 -4.75 -8.06
N GLN A 280 10.38 -4.04 -7.09
CA GLN A 280 9.65 -3.15 -6.20
C GLN A 280 9.04 -1.99 -6.98
N LYS A 281 7.77 -1.68 -6.71
CA LYS A 281 7.10 -0.49 -7.26
C LYS A 281 7.43 0.70 -6.35
N LEU A 282 7.95 1.78 -6.93
CA LEU A 282 8.17 3.05 -6.25
C LEU A 282 7.37 4.17 -6.92
N TYR A 283 6.52 4.84 -6.15
CA TYR A 283 5.73 5.99 -6.56
C TYR A 283 6.61 7.24 -6.69
N LEU A 284 6.36 8.02 -7.74
CA LEU A 284 7.08 9.26 -8.02
C LEU A 284 6.28 10.52 -7.64
N LYS A 285 5.01 10.32 -7.30
CA LYS A 285 4.06 11.31 -6.78
C LYS A 285 2.97 10.60 -5.98
#